data_AF-A0AAU4BSY5-F1
#
_entry.id   AF-A0AAU4BSY5-F1
#
_cell.length_a   1.000
_cell.length_b   1.000
_cell.length_c   1.000
_cell.angle_alpha   90.00
_cell.angle_beta   90.00
_cell.angle_gamma   90.00
#
_symmetry.space_group_name_H-M   'P 1'
#
loop_
_entity.id
_entity.type
_entity.pdbx_description
1 polymer ?
#
loop_
_entity_poly.entity_id
_entity_poly.type
_entity_poly.pdbx_seq_one_letter_code
_entity_poly.pdbx_strand_id
1 'polypeptide(L)' 'MAVLPASARGLLRDDLTAVPVRDAAPTTLVLAWPETSRSRALAAFVRSTAAVAAGFTASHLR' A
#
# COMPACT_ATOMS: atom_id res chain seq x y z
N MET A 1 -15.37 16.71 1.46
CA MET A 1 -14.28 16.34 0.54
C MET A 1 -13.20 15.63 1.34
N ALA A 2 -12.63 14.56 0.81
CA ALA A 2 -11.57 13.79 1.48
C ALA A 2 -10.52 13.33 0.46
N VAL A 3 -9.29 13.16 0.91
CA VAL A 3 -8.20 12.56 0.14
C VAL A 3 -7.93 11.17 0.72
N LEU A 4 -7.85 10.16 -0.14
CA LEU A 4 -7.72 8.76 0.23
C LEU A 4 -6.63 8.11 -0.63
N PRO A 5 -5.95 7.06 -0.13
CA PRO A 5 -5.06 6.26 -0.96
C PRO A 5 -5.80 5.64 -2.15
N ALA A 6 -5.12 5.49 -3.29
CA ALA A 6 -5.71 4.94 -4.52
C ALA A 6 -6.31 3.52 -4.34
N SER A 7 -5.76 2.72 -3.42
CA SER A 7 -6.24 1.38 -3.10
C SER A 7 -7.66 1.36 -2.50
N ALA A 8 -8.11 2.47 -1.90
CA ALA A 8 -9.45 2.57 -1.32
C ALA A 8 -10.56 2.72 -2.37
N ARG A 9 -10.22 2.90 -3.66
CA ARG A 9 -11.18 3.11 -4.74
C ARG A 9 -12.27 2.03 -4.79
N GLY A 10 -11.91 0.76 -4.59
CA GLY A 10 -12.86 -0.36 -4.59
C GLY A 10 -13.76 -0.46 -3.35
N LEU A 11 -13.54 0.40 -2.35
CA LEU A 11 -14.33 0.47 -1.12
C LEU A 11 -15.28 1.68 -1.11
N LEU A 12 -15.25 2.51 -2.15
CA LEU A 12 -16.13 3.66 -2.26
C LEU A 12 -17.55 3.23 -2.61
N ARG A 13 -18.52 3.94 -2.07
CA ARG A 13 -19.92 3.80 -2.47
C ARG A 13 -20.11 4.33 -3.89
N ASP A 14 -21.11 3.79 -4.59
CA ASP A 14 -21.35 4.08 -5.99
C ASP A 14 -21.81 5.53 -6.26
N ASP A 15 -22.28 6.24 -5.22
CA ASP A 15 -22.67 7.66 -5.29
C ASP A 15 -21.48 8.63 -5.15
N LEU A 16 -20.25 8.12 -4.94
CA LEU A 16 -19.05 8.94 -4.79
C LEU A 16 -18.23 8.96 -6.07
N THR A 17 -17.87 10.17 -6.52
CA THR A 17 -16.91 10.36 -7.60
C THR A 17 -15.50 10.52 -7.06
N ALA A 18 -14.58 9.64 -7.46
CA ALA A 18 -13.16 9.77 -7.14
C ALA A 18 -12.38 10.42 -8.29
N VAL A 19 -11.68 11.50 -7.96
CA VAL A 19 -10.84 12.28 -8.88
C VAL A 19 -9.36 12.03 -8.53
N PRO A 20 -8.50 11.66 -9.50
CA PRO A 20 -7.07 11.46 -9.23
C PRO A 20 -6.37 12.75 -8.81
N VAL A 21 -5.61 12.70 -7.71
CA VAL A 21 -4.72 13.77 -7.25
C VAL A 21 -3.29 13.41 -7.70
N ARG A 22 -2.77 14.08 -8.73
CA ARG A 22 -1.52 13.70 -9.42
C ARG A 22 -0.26 14.27 -8.76
N ASP A 23 -0.41 15.33 -7.99
CA ASP A 23 0.63 16.09 -7.31
C ASP A 23 0.84 15.64 -5.85
N ALA A 24 0.04 14.69 -5.37
CA ALA A 24 0.20 14.11 -4.04
C ALA A 24 1.44 13.21 -3.97
N ALA A 25 2.19 13.33 -2.87
CA ALA A 25 3.24 12.37 -2.56
C ALA A 25 2.66 10.96 -2.32
N PRO A 26 3.39 9.88 -2.67
CA PRO A 26 2.97 8.52 -2.36
C PRO A 26 2.75 8.31 -0.86
N THR A 27 1.69 7.59 -0.49
CA THR A 27 1.47 7.16 0.90
C THR A 27 2.45 6.04 1.25
N THR A 28 3.23 6.22 2.32
CA THR A 28 4.11 5.18 2.85
C THR A 28 3.32 4.16 3.67
N LEU A 29 3.45 2.88 3.32
CA LEU A 29 2.89 1.76 4.07
C LEU A 29 4.02 0.96 4.72
N VAL A 30 3.92 0.69 6.02
CA VAL A 30 4.96 0.02 6.80
C VAL A 30 4.43 -1.24 7.48
N LEU A 31 5.30 -2.24 7.62
CA LEU A 31 5.09 -3.39 8.49
C LEU A 31 5.92 -3.19 9.76
N ALA A 32 5.30 -3.30 10.93
CA ALA A 32 5.97 -3.15 12.21
C ALA A 32 5.89 -4.46 13.01
N TRP A 33 6.97 -4.80 13.71
CA TRP A 33 7.04 -5.98 14.58
C TRP A 33 7.99 -5.70 15.76
N PRO A 34 7.86 -6.46 16.87
CA PRO A 34 8.83 -6.39 17.96
C PRO A 34 10.23 -6.78 17.48
N GLU A 35 11.25 -6.01 17.85
CA GLU A 35 12.64 -6.22 17.43
C GLU A 35 13.14 -7.65 17.66
N THR A 36 12.72 -8.28 18.76
CA THR A 36 13.12 -9.64 19.15
C THR A 36 12.32 -10.75 18.47
N SER A 37 11.43 -10.42 17.54
CA SER A 37 10.58 -11.40 16.86
C SER A 37 11.40 -12.37 16.00
N ARG A 38 11.22 -13.67 16.27
CA ARG A 38 11.82 -14.78 15.49
C ARG A 38 10.78 -15.61 14.73
N SER A 39 9.56 -15.09 14.55
CA SER A 39 8.48 -15.81 13.88
C SER A 39 8.80 -16.05 12.40
N ARG A 40 8.87 -17.32 12.01
CA ARG A 40 9.07 -17.72 10.61
C ARG A 40 7.93 -17.26 9.70
N ALA A 41 6.69 -17.30 10.20
CA ALA A 41 5.52 -16.86 9.45
C ALA A 41 5.58 -15.34 9.16
N LEU A 42 5.96 -14.53 10.16
CA LEU A 42 6.16 -13.09 9.98
C LEU A 42 7.27 -12.81 8.97
N ALA A 43 8.41 -13.51 9.08
CA ALA A 43 9.52 -13.34 8.14
C ALA A 43 9.12 -13.70 6.70
N ALA A 44 8.32 -14.76 6.52
CA ALA A 44 7.77 -15.12 5.22
C ALA A 44 6.83 -14.03 4.68
N PHE A 45 5.92 -13.53 5.52
CA PHE A 45 4.99 -12.47 5.14
C PHE A 45 5.72 -11.18 4.72
N VAL A 46 6.71 -10.72 5.50
CA VAL A 46 7.49 -9.51 5.17
C VAL A 46 8.20 -9.65 3.83
N ARG A 47 8.84 -10.81 3.56
CA ARG A 47 9.51 -11.06 2.28
C ARG A 47 8.53 -11.06 1.10
N SER A 48 7.40 -11.75 1.22
CA SER A 48 6.40 -11.80 0.15
C SER A 48 5.84 -10.41 -0.13
N THR A 49 5.46 -9.66 0.92
CA THR A 49 4.94 -8.31 0.77
C THR A 49 5.96 -7.36 0.15
N ALA A 50 7.24 -7.43 0.56
CA ALA A 50 8.31 -6.63 -0.02
C ALA A 50 8.52 -6.92 -1.52
N ALA A 51 8.46 -8.20 -1.93
CA ALA A 51 8.57 -8.58 -3.33
C ALA A 51 7.40 -8.03 -4.17
N VAL A 52 6.17 -8.15 -3.66
CA VAL A 52 4.97 -7.60 -4.34
C VAL A 52 5.04 -6.08 -4.43
N ALA A 53 5.44 -5.40 -3.34
CA ALA A 53 5.57 -3.95 -3.30
C ALA A 53 6.63 -3.44 -4.30
N ALA A 54 7.77 -4.12 -4.40
CA ALA A 54 8.81 -3.79 -5.38
C ALA A 54 8.30 -3.89 -6.83
N GLY A 55 7.53 -4.95 -7.13
CA GLY A 55 6.89 -5.13 -8.43
C GLY A 55 5.89 -4.01 -8.75
N PHE A 56 5.05 -3.64 -7.79
CA PHE A 56 4.06 -2.56 -7.94
C PHE A 56 4.72 -1.19 -8.16
N THR A 57 5.74 -0.85 -7.39
CA THR A 57 6.47 0.43 -7.55
C THR A 57 7.16 0.50 -8.90
N ALA A 58 7.78 -0.60 -9.35
CA ALA A 58 8.43 -0.67 -10.65
C ALA A 58 7.44 -0.52 -11.83
N SER A 59 6.18 -0.93 -11.66
CA SER A 59 5.15 -0.79 -12.70
C SER A 59 4.46 0.58 -12.68
N HIS A 60 4.37 1.24 -11.52
CA HIS A 60 3.70 2.55 -11.37
C HIS A 60 4.62 3.76 -11.67
N LEU A 61 5.94 3.57 -11.71
CA LEU A 61 6.91 4.61 -12.13
C LEU A 61 7.21 4.59 -13.64
N ARG A 62 6.59 3.69 -14.40
CA ARG A 62 6.66 3.63 -15.88
C ARG A 62 5.43 4.26 -16.49
#